data_AF-A0A512J4Q3-F1
#
_entry.id   AF-A0A512J4Q3-F1
#
_cell.length_a   1.000
_cell.length_b   1.000
_cell.length_c   1.000
_cell.angle_alpha   90.00
_cell.angle_beta   90.00
_cell.angle_gamma   90.00
#
_symmetry.space_group_name_H-M   'P 1'
#
loop_
_entity.id
_entity.type
_entity.pdbx_description
1 polymer ?
#
loop_
_entity_poly.entity_id
_entity_poly.type
_entity_poly.pdbx_seq_one_letter_code
_entity_poly.pdbx_strand_id
1 'polypeptide(L)'
;MSNVLPFRQRQPAAQLARCEVVAVAGDLLDLLEQLEALSARAAAMGRPPLEVERTVQNLLDAVSAVERALDCIGEGDEAAPG
;
A
#
# COMPACT_ATOMS: atom_id res chain seq x y z
N MET A 1 -6.65 -14.71 -50.23
CA MET A 1 -6.44 -13.31 -49.81
C MET A 1 -6.59 -13.26 -48.29
N SER A 2 -5.49 -13.43 -47.55
CA SER A 2 -5.50 -13.46 -46.07
C SER A 2 -5.18 -12.07 -45.55
N ASN A 3 -6.17 -11.40 -44.95
CA ASN A 3 -5.94 -10.15 -44.24
C ASN A 3 -5.42 -10.49 -42.84
N VAL A 4 -4.11 -10.44 -42.67
CA VAL A 4 -3.48 -10.53 -41.35
C VAL A 4 -3.66 -9.17 -40.68
N LEU A 5 -4.57 -9.10 -39.71
CA LEU A 5 -4.69 -7.93 -38.84
C LEU A 5 -3.50 -7.93 -37.87
N PRO A 6 -2.73 -6.83 -37.77
CA PRO A 6 -1.69 -6.74 -36.75
C PRO A 6 -2.35 -6.71 -35.36
N PHE A 7 -1.84 -7.52 -34.43
CA PHE A 7 -2.15 -7.43 -33.02
C PHE A 7 -1.88 -5.99 -32.54
N ARG A 8 -2.94 -5.24 -32.22
CA ARG A 8 -2.80 -3.94 -31.56
C ARG A 8 -2.20 -4.17 -30.17
N GLN A 9 -0.89 -3.93 -30.04
CA GLN A 9 -0.21 -3.90 -28.75
C GLN A 9 -0.78 -2.77 -27.89
N ARG A 10 -1.73 -3.10 -27.01
CA ARG A 10 -2.25 -2.22 -25.97
C ARG A 10 -1.37 -2.24 -24.70
N GLN A 11 -0.12 -2.69 -24.83
CA GLN A 11 0.77 -3.07 -23.73
C GLN A 11 1.40 -1.93 -22.92
N PRO A 12 1.78 -0.75 -23.47
CA PRO A 12 2.57 0.20 -22.69
C PRO A 12 1.79 0.82 -21.52
N ALA A 13 0.50 1.11 -21.69
CA ALA A 13 -0.32 1.69 -20.63
C ALA A 13 -0.58 0.71 -19.47
N ALA A 14 -0.84 -0.57 -19.79
CA ALA A 14 -1.07 -1.60 -18.78
C ALA A 14 0.19 -1.92 -17.97
N GLN A 15 1.37 -1.90 -18.62
CA GLN A 15 2.64 -2.12 -17.95
C GLN A 15 3.03 -0.96 -17.04
N LEU A 16 2.81 0.29 -17.47
CA LEU A 16 3.02 1.48 -16.63
C LEU A 16 2.11 1.47 -15.40
N ALA A 17 0.82 1.16 -15.57
CA ALA A 17 -0.11 1.05 -14.45
C ALA A 17 0.32 0.00 -13.41
N ARG A 18 0.84 -1.15 -13.86
CA ARG A 18 1.41 -2.18 -12.95
C ARG A 18 2.64 -1.67 -12.20
N CYS A 19 3.54 -0.94 -12.86
CA CYS A 19 4.69 -0.35 -12.20
C CYS A 19 4.28 0.68 -11.14
N GLU A 20 3.24 1.48 -11.40
CA GLU A 20 2.69 2.44 -10.44
C GLU A 20 2.09 1.73 -9.22
N VAL A 21 1.32 0.66 -9.40
CA VAL A 21 0.79 -0.19 -8.32
C VAL A 21 1.92 -0.75 -7.46
N VAL A 22 2.97 -1.31 -8.09
CA VAL A 22 4.13 -1.86 -7.38
C VAL A 22 4.89 -0.79 -6.60
N ALA A 23 5.06 0.41 -7.18
CA ALA A 23 5.71 1.52 -6.50
C ALA A 23 4.91 1.94 -5.26
N VAL A 24 3.59 2.11 -5.39
CA VAL A 24 2.71 2.48 -4.27
C VAL A 24 2.69 1.39 -3.20
N ALA A 25 2.65 0.11 -3.57
CA ALA A 25 2.73 -0.99 -2.61
C ALA A 25 4.06 -0.99 -1.84
N GLY A 26 5.17 -0.70 -2.53
CA GLY A 26 6.48 -0.50 -1.89
C GLY A 26 6.47 0.65 -0.89
N ASP A 27 5.95 1.82 -1.29
CA ASP A 27 5.85 2.99 -0.41
C ASP A 27 4.98 2.73 0.83
N LEU A 28 3.90 1.95 0.69
CA LEU A 28 3.03 1.57 1.81
C LEU A 28 3.71 0.59 2.77
N LEU A 29 4.54 -0.34 2.26
CA LEU A 29 5.34 -1.23 3.10
C LEU A 29 6.39 -0.44 3.89
N ASP A 30 7.10 0.48 3.23
CA ASP A 30 8.06 1.37 3.91
C ASP A 30 7.37 2.23 4.99
N LEU A 31 6.14 2.67 4.74
CA LEU A 31 5.34 3.42 5.71
C LEU A 31 4.96 2.57 6.94
N LEU A 32 4.63 1.28 6.77
CA LEU A 32 4.35 0.37 7.88
C LEU A 32 5.56 0.22 8.80
N GLU A 33 6.76 0.02 8.25
CA GLU A 33 7.98 -0.05 9.04
C GLU A 33 8.23 1.24 9.84
N GLN A 34 7.98 2.39 9.21
CA GLN A 34 8.11 3.70 9.88
C GLN A 34 7.09 3.89 10.99
N LEU A 35 5.84 3.43 10.80
CA LEU A 35 4.77 3.52 11.80
C LEU A 35 5.03 2.60 13.00
N GLU A 36 5.58 1.40 12.79
CA GLU A 36 5.98 0.51 13.88
C GLU A 36 7.09 1.17 14.72
N ALA A 37 8.14 1.67 14.06
CA ALA A 37 9.23 2.37 14.74
C ALA A 37 8.73 3.65 15.46
N LEU A 38 7.78 4.37 14.88
CA LEU A 38 7.17 5.55 15.50
C LEU A 38 6.33 5.17 16.72
N SER A 39 5.59 4.06 16.67
CA SER A 39 4.79 3.55 17.79
C SER A 39 5.66 3.17 18.98
N ALA A 40 6.79 2.51 18.73
CA ALA A 40 7.77 2.20 19.77
C ALA A 40 8.35 3.47 20.43
N ARG A 41 8.69 4.49 19.63
CA ARG A 41 9.14 5.79 20.16
C ARG A 41 8.04 6.53 20.91
N ALA A 42 6.79 6.45 20.44
CA ALA A 42 5.63 7.05 21.09
C ALA A 42 5.38 6.43 22.47
N ALA A 43 5.49 5.10 22.58
CA ALA A 43 5.38 4.38 23.85
C ALA A 43 6.46 4.78 24.87
N ALA A 44 7.64 5.19 24.40
CA ALA A 44 8.75 5.65 25.24
C ALA A 44 8.68 7.16 25.57
N MET A 45 7.62 7.87 25.17
CA MET A 45 7.49 9.30 25.48
C MET A 45 7.35 9.52 26.99
N GLY A 46 8.11 10.48 27.54
CA GLY A 46 7.97 10.95 28.92
C GLY A 46 6.72 11.80 29.17
N ARG A 47 5.57 11.38 28.65
CA ARG A 47 4.27 12.06 28.73
C ARG A 47 3.35 11.33 29.73
N PRO A 48 2.23 11.96 30.15
CA PRO A 48 1.22 11.28 30.95
C PRO A 48 0.75 9.96 30.30
N PRO A 49 0.56 8.87 31.05
CA PRO A 49 0.25 7.54 30.49
C PRO A 49 -0.94 7.53 29.53
N LEU A 50 -2.01 8.24 29.88
CA LEU A 50 -3.23 8.31 29.06
C LEU A 50 -3.02 9.02 27.72
N GLU A 51 -2.09 9.99 27.66
CA GLU A 51 -1.70 10.63 26.39
C GLU A 51 -0.87 9.69 25.53
N VAL A 52 0.03 8.92 26.15
CA VAL A 52 0.85 7.91 25.47
C VAL A 52 -0.04 6.81 24.90
N GLU A 53 -0.94 6.25 25.70
CA GLU A 53 -1.88 5.21 25.28
C GLU A 53 -2.73 5.65 24.09
N ARG A 54 -3.32 6.85 24.14
CA ARG A 54 -4.11 7.40 23.02
C ARG A 54 -3.26 7.59 21.77
N THR A 55 -2.02 8.07 21.94
CA THR A 55 -1.12 8.28 20.81
C THR A 55 -0.76 6.96 20.14
N VAL A 56 -0.40 5.94 20.94
CA VAL A 56 -0.07 4.60 20.45
C VAL A 56 -1.29 3.98 19.76
N GLN A 57 -2.48 4.10 20.35
CA GLN A 57 -3.70 3.57 19.73
C GLN A 57 -3.96 4.20 18.35
N ASN A 58 -3.87 5.53 18.22
CA ASN A 58 -4.05 6.19 16.93
C ASN A 58 -3.02 5.72 15.88
N LEU A 59 -1.79 5.40 16.31
CA LEU A 59 -0.76 4.87 15.40
C LEU A 59 -1.06 3.42 14.98
N LEU A 60 -1.58 2.58 15.87
CA LEU A 60 -2.03 1.23 15.53
C LEU A 60 -3.25 1.24 14.60
N ASP A 61 -4.16 2.19 14.79
CA ASP A 61 -5.29 2.41 13.89
C ASP A 61 -4.79 2.83 12.49
N ALA A 62 -3.74 3.66 12.42
CA ALA A 62 -3.10 4.03 11.15
C ALA A 62 -2.42 2.83 10.47
N VAL A 63 -1.72 1.97 11.21
CA VAL A 63 -1.16 0.70 10.71
C VAL A 63 -2.27 -0.14 10.07
N SER A 64 -3.37 -0.35 10.79
CA SER A 64 -4.51 -1.13 10.29
C SER A 64 -5.11 -0.54 9.01
N ALA A 65 -5.16 0.79 8.89
CA ALA A 65 -5.64 1.46 7.69
C ALA A 65 -4.68 1.27 6.49
N VAL A 66 -3.37 1.27 6.72
CA VAL A 66 -2.34 1.04 5.69
C VAL A 66 -2.33 -0.42 5.23
N GLU A 67 -2.43 -1.38 6.15
CA GLU A 67 -2.59 -2.81 5.81
C GLU A 67 -3.82 -3.02 4.93
N ARG A 68 -4.95 -2.39 5.29
CA ARG A 68 -6.17 -2.47 4.49
C ARG A 68 -6.02 -1.82 3.10
N ALA A 69 -5.23 -0.76 2.98
CA ALA A 69 -4.91 -0.17 1.68
C ALA A 69 -4.07 -1.13 0.81
N LEU A 70 -3.10 -1.84 1.41
CA LEU A 70 -2.32 -2.87 0.73
C LEU A 70 -3.20 -4.03 0.26
N ASP A 71 -4.11 -4.51 1.11
CA ASP A 71 -5.08 -5.55 0.74
C ASP A 71 -5.92 -5.12 -0.47
N CYS A 72 -6.47 -3.91 -0.46
CA CYS A 72 -7.26 -3.38 -1.58
C CYS A 72 -6.46 -3.23 -2.88
N ILE A 73 -5.17 -2.92 -2.80
CA ILE A 73 -4.28 -2.85 -3.97
C ILE A 73 -3.98 -4.26 -4.50
N GLY A 74 -3.75 -5.23 -3.61
CA GLY A 74 -3.51 -6.63 -3.97
C GLY A 74 -4.71 -7.31 -4.62
N GLU A 75 -5.93 -7.03 -4.15
CA GLU A 75 -7.18 -7.57 -4.71
C GLU A 75 -7.48 -7.07 -6.14
N GLY A 76 -6.96 -5.90 -6.53
CA GLY A 76 -7.18 -5.30 -7.85
C GLY A 76 -6.50 -6.03 -9.02
N ASP A 77 -5.42 -6.77 -8.77
CA ASP A 77 -4.69 -7.55 -9.81
C ASP A 77 -5.45 -8.85 -10.18
N GLU A 78 -6.18 -9.43 -9.24
CA GLU A 78 -6.99 -10.66 -9.42
C GLU A 78 -8.29 -10.41 -10.20
N ALA A 79 -8.74 -9.15 -10.31
CA ALA A 79 -10.01 -8.77 -10.95
C ALA A 79 -9.91 -8.51 -12.47
N ALA A 80 -8.72 -8.60 -13.06
CA ALA A 80 -8.54 -8.47 -14.51
C ALA A 80 -8.80 -9.81 -15.21
N PRO A 81 -9.81 -9.93 -16.10
CA PRO A 81 -9.97 -11.13 -16.91
C PRO A 81 -8.79 -11.24 -17.90
N GLY A 82 -8.10 -12.38 -17.86
CA GLY A 82 -7.04 -12.75 -18.81
C GLY A 82 -7.52 -12.88 -20.25
#